data_AF-A0A382KLI9-F1
#
_entry.id   AF-A0A382KLI9-F1
#
_cell.length_a   1.000
_cell.length_b   1.000
_cell.length_c   1.000
_cell.angle_alpha   90.00
_cell.angle_beta   90.00
_cell.angle_gamma   90.00
#
_symmetry.space_group_name_H-M   'P 1'
#
loop_
_entity.id
_entity.type
_entity.pdbx_description
1 polymer ?
#
loop_
_entity_poly.entity_id
_entity_poly.type
_entity_poly.pdbx_seq_one_letter_code
_entity_poly.pdbx_strand_id
1 'polypeptide(L)'
;MAVICAVNNTFGESHSYVITNLNKKNITLPKEFHVSPFYDMKGNYEFDFQKNNFVKINYYFDKKLQLTTSINGENIYWNDFNLFKIFVRHPFYTIFVILFIHYQAIKLFFKKNKYFPKP
;
A
#
# COMPACT_ATOMS: atom_id res chain seq x y z
N MET A 1 2.93 -9.59 19.92
CA MET A 1 3.38 -8.59 18.93
C MET A 1 2.17 -8.09 18.18
N ALA A 2 2.03 -6.78 17.96
CA ALA A 2 0.90 -6.20 17.25
C ALA A 2 1.41 -5.29 16.13
N VAL A 3 0.66 -5.18 15.04
CA VAL A 3 0.93 -4.28 13.92
C VAL A 3 -0.20 -3.27 13.83
N ILE A 4 0.16 -2.00 13.65
CA ILE A 4 -0.79 -0.90 13.42
C ILE A 4 -0.60 -0.46 11.97
N CYS A 5 -1.67 -0.54 11.18
CA CYS A 5 -1.72 -0.02 9.83
C CYS A 5 -2.45 1.32 9.84
N ALA A 6 -1.69 2.41 9.96
CA ALA A 6 -2.21 3.77 9.87
C ALA A 6 -2.39 4.17 8.40
N VAL A 7 -3.60 4.59 8.04
CA VAL A 7 -3.97 4.99 6.69
C VAL A 7 -4.50 6.42 6.72
N ASN A 8 -3.97 7.26 5.83
CA ASN A 8 -4.41 8.63 5.64
C ASN A 8 -5.07 8.77 4.26
N ASN A 9 -6.12 9.57 4.16
CA ASN A 9 -6.75 9.87 2.88
C ASN A 9 -6.39 11.27 2.37
N THR A 10 -6.74 11.55 1.13
CA THR A 10 -6.54 12.87 0.49
C THR A 10 -7.44 13.97 1.06
N PHE A 11 -8.30 13.66 2.03
CA PHE A 11 -9.23 14.59 2.69
C PHE A 11 -8.75 15.02 4.08
N GLY A 12 -7.54 14.63 4.49
CA GLY A 12 -6.95 15.01 5.77
C GLY A 12 -7.43 14.17 6.96
N GLU A 13 -8.13 13.06 6.72
CA GLU A 13 -8.56 12.12 7.76
C GLU A 13 -7.58 10.94 7.87
N SER A 14 -7.59 10.30 9.03
CA SER A 14 -6.78 9.11 9.31
C SER A 14 -7.59 8.01 9.97
N HIS A 15 -7.29 6.76 9.64
CA HIS A 15 -7.85 5.58 10.30
C HIS A 15 -6.75 4.55 10.54
N SER A 16 -6.81 3.83 11.66
CA SER A 16 -5.80 2.83 12.03
C SER A 16 -6.42 1.45 12.20
N TYR A 17 -5.95 0.48 11.41
CA TYR A 17 -6.29 -0.93 11.60
C TYR A 17 -5.30 -1.56 12.57
N VAL A 18 -5.79 -2.23 13.61
CA VAL A 18 -4.96 -2.88 14.63
C VAL A 18 -5.02 -4.39 14.47
N ILE A 19 -3.87 -5.00 14.27
CA ILE A 19 -3.73 -6.45 14.05
C ILE A 19 -2.90 -7.03 15.18
N THR A 20 -3.55 -7.84 16.03
CA THR A 20 -2.94 -8.39 17.26
C THR A 20 -2.40 -9.81 17.09
N ASN A 21 -2.85 -10.54 16.06
CA ASN A 21 -2.46 -11.93 15.83
C ASN A 21 -1.71 -12.10 14.49
N LEU A 22 -0.39 -11.92 14.53
CA LEU A 22 0.49 -12.00 13.35
C LEU A 22 0.81 -13.44 12.90
N ASN A 23 0.43 -14.45 13.68
CA ASN A 23 0.66 -15.86 13.33
C ASN A 23 -0.29 -16.35 12.23
N LYS A 24 -1.38 -15.60 11.99
CA LYS A 24 -2.37 -15.93 10.97
C LYS A 24 -1.99 -15.29 9.63
N LYS A 25 -1.96 -16.10 8.57
CA LYS A 25 -1.88 -15.59 7.20
C LYS A 25 -3.21 -14.96 6.81
N ASN A 26 -3.19 -13.98 5.92
CA ASN A 26 -4.40 -13.45 5.28
C ASN A 26 -5.43 -12.96 6.31
N ILE A 27 -5.01 -12.05 7.17
CA ILE A 27 -5.87 -11.49 8.20
C ILE A 27 -6.85 -10.55 7.51
N THR A 28 -8.13 -10.91 7.51
CA THR A 28 -9.18 -10.11 6.86
C THR A 28 -9.79 -9.12 7.85
N LEU A 29 -9.85 -7.85 7.45
CA LEU A 29 -10.62 -6.80 8.15
C LEU A 29 -11.53 -6.08 7.14
N PRO A 30 -12.71 -5.61 7.57
CA PRO A 30 -13.57 -4.79 6.72
C PRO A 30 -12.84 -3.51 6.29
N LYS A 31 -13.05 -3.07 5.05
CA LYS A 31 -12.59 -1.75 4.60
C LYS A 31 -13.55 -0.70 5.17
N GLU A 32 -13.09 0.01 6.20
CA GLU A 32 -13.91 0.97 6.94
C GLU A 32 -13.48 2.42 6.66
N PHE A 33 -12.61 2.63 5.66
CA PHE A 33 -12.07 3.95 5.38
C PHE A 33 -12.03 4.25 3.87
N HIS A 34 -12.44 5.46 3.50
CA HIS A 34 -12.42 5.93 2.12
C HIS A 34 -11.04 6.54 1.80
N VAL A 35 -10.17 5.71 1.24
CA VAL A 35 -8.75 6.03 0.97
C VAL A 35 -8.52 6.53 -0.46
N SER A 36 -9.31 6.06 -1.42
CA SER A 36 -9.09 6.30 -2.85
C SER A 36 -10.42 6.56 -3.55
N PRO A 37 -10.48 7.58 -4.44
CA PRO A 37 -11.68 7.86 -5.23
C PRO A 37 -11.94 6.82 -6.34
N PHE A 38 -11.07 5.83 -6.53
CA PHE A 38 -11.22 4.81 -7.57
C PHE A 38 -11.82 3.49 -7.06
N TYR A 39 -11.96 3.36 -5.73
CA TYR A 39 -12.41 2.13 -5.10
C TYR A 39 -13.51 2.43 -4.08
N ASP A 40 -14.59 1.66 -4.14
CA ASP A 40 -15.69 1.73 -3.19
C ASP A 40 -15.20 1.59 -1.73
N MET A 41 -15.94 2.16 -0.77
CA MET A 41 -15.69 1.98 0.65
C MET A 41 -15.93 0.53 1.07
N LYS A 42 -16.90 -0.15 0.46
CA LYS A 42 -17.28 -1.53 0.76
C LYS A 42 -16.16 -2.52 0.43
N GLY A 43 -16.16 -3.67 1.10
CA GLY A 43 -15.23 -4.76 0.84
C GLY A 43 -14.32 -5.03 2.03
N ASN A 44 -13.24 -5.77 1.79
CA ASN A 44 -12.33 -6.20 2.84
C ASN A 44 -10.88 -6.01 2.43
N TYR A 45 -10.04 -5.65 3.40
CA TYR A 45 -8.60 -5.79 3.31
C TYR A 45 -8.16 -7.15 3.83
N GLU A 46 -7.21 -7.75 3.14
CA GLU A 46 -6.50 -8.95 3.58
C GLU A 46 -5.02 -8.60 3.75
N PHE A 47 -4.53 -8.75 4.98
CA PHE A 47 -3.17 -8.41 5.36
C PHE A 47 -2.32 -9.67 5.54
N ASP A 48 -1.09 -9.65 5.01
CA ASP A 48 -0.09 -10.70 5.17
C ASP A 48 1.25 -10.10 5.63
N PHE A 49 1.66 -10.51 6.83
CA PHE A 49 2.89 -10.10 7.53
C PHE A 49 3.78 -11.30 7.89
N GLN A 50 3.58 -12.46 7.26
CA GLN A 50 4.24 -13.70 7.69
C GLN A 50 5.77 -13.70 7.49
N LYS A 51 6.27 -12.87 6.59
CA LYS A 51 7.68 -12.81 6.23
C LYS A 51 8.30 -11.53 6.77
N ASN A 52 9.50 -11.64 7.35
CA ASN A 52 10.26 -10.47 7.74
C ASN A 52 10.50 -9.56 6.52
N ASN A 53 10.34 -8.26 6.72
CA ASN A 53 10.52 -7.21 5.71
C ASN A 53 9.61 -7.31 4.49
N PHE A 54 8.51 -8.05 4.62
CA PHE A 54 7.49 -8.18 3.60
C PHE A 54 6.14 -7.76 4.18
N VAL A 55 5.45 -6.91 3.44
CA VAL A 55 4.09 -6.50 3.75
C VAL A 55 3.28 -6.67 2.48
N LYS A 56 2.15 -7.35 2.58
CA LYS A 56 1.18 -7.45 1.49
C LYS A 56 -0.22 -7.11 1.99
N ILE A 57 -0.92 -6.31 1.19
CA ILE A 57 -2.29 -5.89 1.43
C ILE A 57 -3.07 -6.11 0.13
N ASN A 58 -4.07 -6.97 0.20
CA ASN A 58 -5.04 -7.19 -0.85
C ASN A 58 -6.34 -6.47 -0.50
N TYR A 59 -7.02 -5.92 -1.49
CA TYR A 59 -8.37 -5.38 -1.35
C TYR A 59 -9.33 -6.18 -2.21
N TYR A 60 -10.38 -6.68 -1.57
CA TYR A 60 -11.44 -7.45 -2.20
C TYR A 60 -12.76 -6.69 -2.15
N PHE A 61 -13.45 -6.65 -3.28
CA PHE A 61 -14.83 -6.16 -3.40
C PHE A 61 -15.67 -7.24 -4.09
N ASP A 62 -16.83 -7.59 -3.52
CA ASP A 62 -17.69 -8.69 -4.00
C ASP A 62 -16.94 -10.00 -4.28
N LYS A 63 -16.06 -10.39 -3.34
CA LYS A 63 -15.18 -11.57 -3.44
C LYS A 63 -14.20 -11.56 -4.62
N LYS A 64 -14.09 -10.44 -5.36
CA LYS A 64 -13.12 -10.23 -6.43
C LYS A 64 -11.96 -9.39 -5.94
N LEU A 65 -10.74 -9.83 -6.25
CA LEU A 65 -9.52 -9.08 -5.97
C LEU A 65 -9.46 -7.83 -6.86
N GLN A 66 -9.49 -6.66 -6.24
CA GLN A 66 -9.49 -5.36 -6.94
C GLN A 66 -8.12 -4.70 -6.95
N LEU A 67 -7.33 -4.92 -5.89
CA LEU A 67 -6.00 -4.35 -5.74
C LEU A 67 -5.13 -5.31 -4.94
N THR A 68 -3.92 -5.54 -5.43
CA THR A 68 -2.84 -6.19 -4.70
C THR A 68 -1.70 -5.20 -4.58
N THR A 69 -1.25 -4.98 -3.35
CA THR A 69 -0.06 -4.17 -3.08
C THR A 69 0.85 -4.94 -2.15
N SER A 70 2.15 -4.88 -2.43
CA SER A 70 3.15 -5.47 -1.56
C SER A 70 4.45 -4.71 -1.64
N ILE A 71 5.12 -4.62 -0.50
CA ILE A 71 6.49 -4.10 -0.39
C ILE A 71 7.34 -5.21 0.19
N ASN A 72 8.52 -5.41 -0.39
CA ASN A 72 9.52 -6.33 0.09
C ASN A 72 10.86 -5.59 0.19
N GLY A 73 11.65 -5.92 1.19
CA GLY A 73 12.97 -5.33 1.37
C GLY A 73 13.94 -6.29 2.05
N GLU A 74 15.22 -5.95 1.98
CA GLU A 74 16.26 -6.62 2.73
C GLU A 74 16.70 -5.74 3.90
N ASN A 75 16.89 -6.34 5.07
CA ASN A 75 17.47 -5.61 6.20
C ASN A 75 18.97 -5.47 5.98
N ILE A 76 19.41 -4.24 5.92
CA ILE A 76 20.83 -3.88 5.90
C ILE A 76 21.17 -3.16 7.21
N TYR A 77 22.41 -3.32 7.67
CA TYR A 77 22.87 -2.61 8.84
C TYR A 77 22.93 -1.11 8.57
N TRP A 78 22.44 -0.31 9.51
CA TRP A 78 22.44 1.15 9.41
C TRP A 78 23.86 1.71 9.63
N ASN A 79 24.56 2.05 8.54
CA ASN A 79 25.83 2.75 8.57
C ASN A 79 26.01 3.61 7.31
N ASP A 80 26.94 4.57 7.38
CA ASP A 80 27.19 5.54 6.30
C ASP A 80 27.63 4.87 5.00
N PHE A 81 28.39 3.77 5.09
CA PHE A 81 28.86 3.02 3.93
C PHE A 81 27.68 2.40 3.14
N ASN A 82 26.74 1.77 3.84
CA ASN A 82 25.56 1.17 3.22
C ASN A 82 24.62 2.23 2.66
N LEU A 83 24.47 3.37 3.35
CA LEU A 83 23.69 4.50 2.85
C LEU A 83 24.29 5.06 1.55
N PHE A 84 25.59 5.32 1.54
CA PHE A 84 26.31 5.78 0.36
C PHE A 84 26.22 4.78 -0.80
N LYS A 85 26.38 3.47 -0.50
CA LYS A 85 26.26 2.40 -1.49
C LYS A 85 24.86 2.37 -2.13
N ILE A 86 23.79 2.54 -1.34
CA ILE A 86 22.42 2.62 -1.87
C ILE A 86 22.25 3.85 -2.74
N PHE A 87 22.72 5.01 -2.28
CA PHE A 87 22.62 6.27 -3.02
C PHE A 87 23.27 6.17 -4.40
N VAL A 88 24.50 5.64 -4.47
CA VAL A 88 25.23 5.45 -5.74
C VAL A 88 24.62 4.36 -6.62
N ARG A 89 23.98 3.34 -6.03
CA ARG A 89 23.29 2.28 -6.79
C ARG A 89 21.98 2.75 -7.40
N HIS A 90 21.38 3.81 -6.86
CA HIS A 90 20.04 4.28 -7.22
C HIS A 90 19.97 5.80 -7.50
N PRO A 91 20.87 6.39 -8.31
CA PRO A 91 21.01 7.84 -8.43
C PRO A 91 19.79 8.52 -9.06
N PHE A 92 19.06 7.81 -9.93
CA PHE A 92 17.88 8.34 -10.64
C PHE A 92 16.57 7.71 -10.17
N TYR A 93 16.58 7.00 -9.03
CA TYR A 93 15.40 6.26 -8.57
C TYR A 93 14.20 7.17 -8.33
N THR A 94 14.42 8.34 -7.71
CA THR A 94 13.37 9.35 -7.50
C THR A 94 12.74 9.82 -8.82
N ILE A 95 13.55 10.03 -9.85
CA ILE A 95 13.06 10.46 -11.17
C ILE A 95 12.18 9.36 -11.76
N PHE A 96 12.62 8.10 -11.73
CA PHE A 96 11.82 6.99 -12.23
C PHE A 96 10.51 6.80 -11.45
N VAL A 97 10.53 6.96 -10.12
CA VAL A 97 9.32 6.91 -9.29
C VAL A 97 8.31 7.96 -9.76
N ILE A 98 8.75 9.22 -9.92
CA ILE A 98 7.87 10.31 -10.38
C ILE A 98 7.33 10.01 -11.79
N LEU A 99 8.19 9.59 -12.71
CA LEU A 99 7.78 9.25 -14.09
C LEU A 99 6.74 8.12 -14.11
N PHE A 100 6.94 7.06 -13.32
CA PHE A 100 6.00 5.96 -13.25
C PHE A 100 4.66 6.34 -12.61
N ILE A 101 4.66 7.22 -11.60
CA ILE A 101 3.43 7.77 -11.03
C ILE A 101 2.63 8.53 -12.10
N HIS A 102 3.28 9.41 -12.87
CA HIS A 102 2.62 10.19 -13.92
C HIS A 102 2.15 9.30 -15.08
N TYR A 103 2.97 8.34 -15.51
CA TYR A 103 2.59 7.38 -16.54
C TYR A 103 1.34 6.57 -16.13
N GLN A 104 1.28 6.10 -14.89
CA GLN A 104 0.10 5.41 -14.37
C GLN A 104 -1.12 6.34 -14.30
N ALA A 105 -0.94 7.59 -13.88
CA ALA A 105 -2.03 8.58 -13.87
C ALA A 105 -2.62 8.80 -15.28
N ILE A 106 -1.77 8.96 -16.30
CA ILE A 106 -2.19 9.08 -17.70
C ILE A 106 -2.93 7.81 -18.16
N LYS A 107 -2.41 6.63 -17.83
CA LYS A 107 -3.06 5.35 -18.16
C LYS A 107 -4.45 5.23 -17.51
N LEU A 108 -4.59 5.65 -16.25
CA LEU A 108 -5.87 5.65 -15.54
C LEU A 108 -6.84 6.67 -16.14
N PHE A 109 -6.36 7.84 -16.57
CA PHE A 109 -7.14 8.86 -17.26
C PHE A 109 -7.78 8.31 -18.54
N PHE A 110 -6.99 7.64 -19.40
CA PHE A 110 -7.50 7.02 -20.62
C PHE A 110 -8.47 5.85 -20.35
N LYS A 111 -8.33 5.17 -19.22
CA LYS A 111 -9.24 4.08 -18.81
C LYS A 111 -10.60 4.57 -18.30
N LYS A 112 -10.80 5.88 -18.10
CA LYS A 112 -12.04 6.48 -17.58
C LYS A 112 -12.58 5.73 -16.35
N ASN A 113 -11.70 5.45 -15.40
CA ASN A 113 -12.09 4.73 -14.19
C ASN A 113 -13.24 5.43 -13.47
N LYS A 114 -14.13 4.62 -12.88
CA LYS A 114 -15.25 5.12 -12.10
C LYS A 114 -14.73 5.92 -10.91
N TYR A 115 -15.14 7.18 -10.84
CA TYR A 115 -14.90 8.05 -9.70
C TYR A 115 -16.00 7.83 -8.67
N PHE A 116 -15.60 7.50 -7.45
CA PHE A 116 -16.48 7.40 -6.29
C PHE A 116 -16.30 8.68 -5.47
N PRO A 117 -17.29 9.59 -5.50
CA PRO A 117 -17.26 10.74 -4.62
C PRO A 117 -17.32 10.28 -3.16
N LYS A 118 -16.70 11.07 -2.28
CA LYS A 118 -16.78 10.82 -0.84
C LYS A 118 -18.26 10.88 -0.40
N PRO A 119 -18.73 9.98 0.47
CA PRO A 119 -20.03 10.12 1.13
C PRO A 119 -20.08 11.33 2.07
#